data_AF-A0A7S2N6R1-F1
#
_entry.id   AF-A0A7S2N6R1-F1
#
_cell.length_a   1.000
_cell.length_b   1.000
_cell.length_c   1.000
_cell.angle_alpha   90.00
_cell.angle_beta   90.00
_cell.angle_gamma   90.00
#
_symmetry.space_group_name_H-M   'P 1'
#
loop_
_entity.id
_entity.type
_entity.pdbx_description
1 polymer ?
#
loop_
_entity_poly.entity_id
_entity_poly.type
_entity_poly.pdbx_seq_one_letter_code
_entity_poly.pdbx_strand_id
1 'polypeptide(L)'
;KTPHIDALANGGRVLDQYYVQDVCSPSRAAFQTGRYPLHTTVNDWLRGTGSLPVNETLLPQKLAAAGYVSHAVGKWHLGQAAWNYTATFRGYSSFMGFYSGGQDYFTHG
;
A
#
# COMPACT_ATOMS: atom_id res chain seq x y z
N LYS A 1 -10.20 2.17 23.46
CA LYS A 1 -11.60 2.41 23.05
C LYS A 1 -11.58 2.90 21.60
N THR A 2 -12.42 2.34 20.72
CA THR A 2 -12.40 2.59 19.26
C THR A 2 -13.80 2.90 18.71
N PRO A 3 -14.52 3.88 19.28
CA PRO A 3 -15.96 4.01 19.08
C PRO A 3 -16.40 4.15 17.62
N HIS A 4 -15.62 4.84 16.78
CA HIS A 4 -15.95 5.00 15.36
C HIS A 4 -15.70 3.73 14.54
N ILE A 5 -14.69 2.93 14.89
CA ILE A 5 -14.43 1.63 14.24
C ILE A 5 -15.47 0.60 14.71
N ASP A 6 -15.83 0.61 15.99
CA ASP A 6 -16.86 -0.28 16.56
C ASP A 6 -18.22 -0.02 15.88
N ALA A 7 -18.56 1.24 15.58
CA ALA A 7 -19.75 1.59 14.82
C ALA A 7 -19.75 1.03 13.38
N LEU A 8 -18.62 1.08 12.68
CA LEU A 8 -18.47 0.47 11.34
C LEU A 8 -18.62 -1.06 11.39
N ALA A 9 -18.05 -1.70 12.41
CA ALA A 9 -18.16 -3.15 12.60
C ALA A 9 -19.62 -3.58 12.84
N ASN A 10 -20.35 -2.84 13.68
CA ASN A 10 -21.75 -3.13 14.01
C ASN A 10 -22.71 -2.88 12.83
N GLY A 11 -22.39 -1.92 11.96
CA GLY A 11 -23.19 -1.61 10.77
C GLY A 11 -22.78 -2.38 9.51
N GLY A 12 -21.73 -3.19 9.57
CA GLY A 12 -21.13 -3.84 8.42
C GLY A 12 -20.95 -5.35 8.60
N ARG A 13 -19.88 -5.88 8.01
CA ARG A 13 -19.50 -7.29 8.15
C ARG A 13 -18.08 -7.36 8.71
N VAL A 14 -17.95 -8.01 9.86
CA VAL A 14 -16.64 -8.37 10.42
C VAL A 14 -16.11 -9.61 9.69
N LEU A 15 -14.81 -9.57 9.40
CA LEU A 15 -14.08 -10.68 8.77
C LEU A 15 -13.23 -11.38 9.84
N ASP A 16 -13.81 -12.34 10.56
CA ASP A 16 -13.15 -13.03 11.68
C ASP A 16 -12.01 -13.98 11.26
N GLN A 17 -11.86 -14.21 9.96
CA GLN A 17 -10.83 -15.07 9.36
C GLN A 17 -10.18 -14.36 8.15
N TYR A 18 -9.69 -13.14 8.37
CA TYR A 18 -8.96 -12.33 7.38
C TYR A 18 -7.45 -12.34 7.64
N TYR A 19 -6.66 -12.64 6.60
CA TYR A 19 -5.22 -12.84 6.70
C TYR A 19 -4.45 -11.92 5.76
N VAL A 20 -3.28 -11.48 6.22
CA VAL A 20 -2.28 -10.71 5.47
C VAL A 20 -0.90 -11.34 5.68
N GLN A 21 0.15 -10.73 5.12
CA GLN A 21 1.53 -11.17 5.40
C GLN A 21 1.98 -10.68 6.78
N ASP A 22 3.01 -11.32 7.33
CA ASP A 22 3.57 -11.04 8.65
C ASP A 22 4.20 -9.65 8.79
N VAL A 23 4.64 -9.04 7.68
CA VAL A 23 5.27 -7.72 7.66
C VAL A 23 4.72 -6.78 6.59
N CYS A 24 5.06 -5.50 6.73
CA CYS A 24 4.44 -4.38 6.03
C CYS A 24 4.59 -4.38 4.49
N SER A 25 5.81 -4.45 3.93
CA SER A 25 5.98 -4.38 2.47
C SER A 25 5.35 -5.57 1.72
N PRO A 26 5.51 -6.84 2.16
CA PRO A 26 4.85 -7.98 1.53
C PRO A 26 3.32 -7.87 1.56
N SER A 27 2.74 -7.44 2.69
CA SER A 27 1.29 -7.20 2.80
C SER A 27 0.81 -6.12 1.83
N ARG A 28 1.54 -5.01 1.71
CA ARG A 28 1.20 -3.90 0.79
C ARG A 28 1.34 -4.30 -0.67
N ALA A 29 2.39 -5.07 -0.99
CA ALA A 29 2.60 -5.60 -2.33
C ALA A 29 1.46 -6.53 -2.74
N ALA A 30 1.07 -7.43 -1.85
CA ALA A 30 -0.06 -8.34 -2.08
C ALA A 30 -1.39 -7.59 -2.24
N PHE A 31 -1.64 -6.57 -1.41
CA PHE A 31 -2.83 -5.73 -1.55
C PHE A 31 -2.89 -5.00 -2.90
N GLN A 32 -1.77 -4.43 -3.35
CA GLN A 32 -1.74 -3.66 -4.59
C GLN A 32 -1.82 -4.53 -5.85
N THR A 33 -1.19 -5.71 -5.83
CA THR A 33 -1.04 -6.55 -7.02
C THR A 33 -2.06 -7.69 -7.09
N GLY A 34 -2.67 -8.05 -5.96
CA GLY A 34 -3.44 -9.29 -5.82
C GLY A 34 -2.59 -10.56 -5.90
N ARG A 35 -1.26 -10.45 -5.80
CA ARG A 35 -0.31 -11.57 -5.96
C ARG A 35 0.44 -11.83 -4.66
N TYR A 36 0.68 -13.11 -4.36
CA TYR A 36 1.46 -13.51 -3.20
C TYR A 36 2.92 -13.00 -3.30
N PRO A 37 3.59 -12.64 -2.19
CA PRO A 37 4.98 -12.16 -2.17
C PRO A 37 5.98 -12.94 -3.04
N LEU A 38 5.85 -14.27 -3.05
CA LEU A 38 6.66 -15.17 -3.87
C LEU A 38 6.66 -14.79 -5.36
N HIS A 39 5.57 -14.21 -5.86
CA HIS A 39 5.42 -13.81 -7.27
C HIS A 39 5.85 -12.37 -7.55
N THR A 40 6.01 -11.54 -6.52
CA THR A 40 6.38 -10.11 -6.65
C THR A 40 7.80 -9.82 -6.19
N THR A 41 8.49 -10.83 -5.62
CA THR A 41 9.82 -10.74 -4.98
C THR A 41 9.90 -9.89 -3.72
N VAL A 42 8.79 -9.30 -3.26
CA VAL A 42 8.72 -8.51 -2.02
C VAL A 42 8.42 -9.44 -0.84
N ASN A 43 9.41 -10.25 -0.45
CA ASN A 43 9.26 -11.28 0.60
C ASN A 43 9.57 -10.79 2.03
N ASP A 44 10.13 -9.59 2.19
CA ASP A 44 10.41 -8.96 3.49
C ASP A 44 10.17 -7.43 3.38
N TRP A 45 10.30 -6.67 4.47
CA TRP A 45 10.27 -5.21 4.42
C TRP A 45 11.29 -4.68 3.39
N LEU A 46 10.92 -3.63 2.66
CA LEU A 46 11.83 -3.02 1.71
C LEU A 46 12.73 -2.00 2.42
N ARG A 47 14.03 -2.03 2.09
CA ARG A 47 15.09 -1.12 2.59
C ARG A 47 15.88 -0.55 1.41
N GLY A 48 16.47 0.63 1.60
CA GLY A 48 17.34 1.24 0.59
C GLY A 48 16.65 1.36 -0.77
N THR A 49 17.19 0.66 -1.77
CA THR A 49 16.69 0.65 -3.15
C THR A 49 15.63 -0.42 -3.44
N GLY A 50 15.26 -1.24 -2.45
CA GLY A 50 14.22 -2.25 -2.59
C GLY A 50 12.89 -1.64 -3.02
N SER A 51 12.22 -2.29 -3.98
CA SER A 51 11.00 -1.78 -4.60
C SER A 51 10.11 -2.91 -5.11
N LEU A 52 8.81 -2.62 -5.24
CA LEU A 52 7.89 -3.48 -5.99
C LEU A 52 8.20 -3.34 -7.49
N PRO A 53 8.45 -4.44 -8.24
CA PRO A 53 8.75 -4.38 -9.66
C PRO A 53 7.74 -3.55 -10.45
N VAL A 54 8.22 -2.77 -11.42
CA VAL A 54 7.38 -1.84 -12.20
C VAL A 54 6.51 -2.52 -13.26
N ASN A 55 6.80 -3.78 -13.58
CA ASN A 55 5.97 -4.62 -14.45
C ASN A 55 4.71 -5.14 -13.75
N GLU A 56 4.56 -4.95 -12.43
CA GLU A 56 3.35 -5.28 -11.71
C GLU A 56 2.25 -4.24 -11.95
N THR A 57 1.08 -4.71 -12.41
CA THR A 57 -0.12 -3.86 -12.54
C THR A 57 -0.80 -3.73 -11.18
N LEU A 58 -0.99 -2.50 -10.72
CA LEU A 58 -1.56 -2.22 -9.41
C LEU A 58 -3.07 -1.97 -9.45
N LEU A 59 -3.72 -2.18 -8.31
CA LEU A 59 -5.13 -1.88 -8.05
C LEU A 59 -5.60 -0.53 -8.62
N PRO A 60 -4.95 0.63 -8.35
CA PRO A 60 -5.38 1.90 -8.92
C PRO A 60 -5.36 1.92 -10.46
N GLN A 61 -4.43 1.21 -11.11
CA GLN A 61 -4.38 1.13 -12.57
C GLN A 61 -5.55 0.30 -13.12
N LYS A 62 -5.94 -0.78 -12.41
CA LYS A 62 -7.14 -1.56 -12.74
C LYS A 62 -8.41 -0.73 -12.54
N LEU A 63 -8.51 0.01 -11.44
CA LEU A 63 -9.65 0.88 -11.15
C LEU A 63 -9.77 2.04 -12.14
N ALA A 64 -8.65 2.61 -12.61
CA ALA A 64 -8.65 3.64 -13.65
C ALA A 64 -9.29 3.15 -14.96
N ALA A 65 -9.07 1.88 -15.35
CA ALA A 65 -9.74 1.29 -16.50
C ALA A 65 -11.27 1.18 -16.34
N ALA A 66 -11.78 1.23 -15.11
CA ALA A 66 -13.20 1.28 -14.78
C ALA A 66 -13.71 2.71 -14.51
N GLY A 67 -12.92 3.75 -14.80
CA GLY A 67 -13.32 5.16 -14.67
C GLY A 67 -13.12 5.77 -13.27
N TYR A 68 -12.43 5.09 -12.35
CA TYR A 68 -12.15 5.62 -11.02
C TYR A 68 -10.93 6.56 -11.02
N VAL A 69 -11.02 7.60 -10.19
CA VAL A 69 -9.87 8.42 -9.78
C VAL A 69 -9.40 7.93 -8.41
N SER A 70 -8.14 7.54 -8.30
CA SER A 70 -7.57 6.94 -7.09
C SER A 70 -6.60 7.90 -6.41
N HIS A 71 -6.74 8.08 -5.08
CA HIS A 71 -5.85 8.91 -4.27
C HIS A 71 -5.23 8.08 -3.14
N ALA A 72 -3.93 8.25 -2.88
CA ALA A 72 -3.22 7.56 -1.81
C ALA A 72 -2.83 8.52 -0.68
N VAL A 73 -3.03 8.11 0.57
CA VAL A 73 -2.68 8.90 1.76
C VAL A 73 -1.90 8.04 2.76
N GLY A 74 -0.81 8.58 3.30
CA GLY A 74 -0.01 7.97 4.36
C GLY A 74 1.21 7.18 3.85
N LYS A 75 1.50 6.05 4.49
CA LYS A 75 2.69 5.23 4.23
C LYS A 75 2.57 4.45 2.91
N TRP A 76 3.55 4.62 2.01
CA TRP A 76 3.64 3.84 0.77
C TRP A 76 4.40 2.52 0.94
N HIS A 77 5.71 2.60 1.25
CA HIS A 77 6.62 1.48 1.54
C HIS A 77 6.70 0.37 0.47
N LEU A 78 6.58 0.76 -0.81
CA LEU A 78 6.77 -0.11 -1.99
C LEU A 78 7.88 0.36 -2.94
N GLY A 79 8.76 1.24 -2.45
CA GLY A 79 9.93 1.73 -3.16
C GLY A 79 9.97 3.26 -3.23
N GLN A 80 11.18 3.80 -3.15
CA GLN A 80 11.43 5.25 -3.14
C GLN A 80 12.71 5.65 -3.89
N ALA A 81 13.39 4.69 -4.52
CA ALA A 81 14.70 4.91 -5.14
C ALA A 81 14.62 5.71 -6.46
N ALA A 82 13.43 5.76 -7.07
CA ALA A 82 13.14 6.46 -8.30
C ALA A 82 11.64 6.72 -8.40
N TRP A 83 11.27 7.73 -9.20
CA TRP A 83 9.88 8.17 -9.37
C TRP A 83 8.95 7.04 -9.82
N ASN A 84 9.39 6.16 -10.71
CA ASN A 84 8.62 5.01 -11.20
C ASN A 84 8.16 4.04 -10.08
N TYR A 85 8.77 4.07 -8.89
CA TYR A 85 8.34 3.27 -7.74
C TYR A 85 7.34 3.98 -6.83
N THR A 86 7.10 5.28 -7.02
CA THR A 86 6.23 6.09 -6.16
C THR A 86 4.76 6.00 -6.55
N ALA A 87 3.85 6.26 -5.60
CA ALA A 87 2.41 6.07 -5.78
C ALA A 87 1.84 6.77 -7.03
N THR A 88 2.25 8.01 -7.31
CA THR A 88 1.74 8.80 -8.45
C THR A 88 2.18 8.27 -9.81
N PHE A 89 3.32 7.59 -9.88
CA PHE A 89 3.79 6.90 -11.09
C PHE A 89 3.31 5.45 -11.17
N ARG A 90 2.55 4.99 -10.16
CA ARG A 90 2.02 3.63 -10.06
C ARG A 90 0.48 3.59 -10.12
N GLY A 91 -0.14 4.64 -10.66
CA GLY A 91 -1.56 4.69 -11.00
C GLY A 91 -2.42 5.59 -10.09
N TYR A 92 -1.87 6.12 -8.99
CA TYR A 92 -2.61 7.08 -8.17
C TYR A 92 -2.56 8.49 -8.80
N SER A 93 -3.69 9.18 -8.83
CA SER A 93 -3.78 10.56 -9.33
C SER A 93 -3.18 11.57 -8.36
N SER A 94 -3.16 11.28 -7.04
CA SER A 94 -2.42 12.06 -6.06
C SER A 94 -1.89 11.20 -4.92
N PHE A 95 -0.87 11.71 -4.24
CA PHE A 95 -0.29 11.11 -3.05
C PHE A 95 0.03 12.19 -2.01
N MET A 96 -0.36 11.94 -0.76
CA MET A 96 0.05 12.74 0.41
C MET A 96 0.56 11.81 1.50
N GLY A 97 1.85 11.86 1.80
CA GLY A 97 2.45 11.01 2.82
C GLY A 97 3.93 10.77 2.58
N PHE A 98 4.41 9.59 2.97
CA PHE A 98 5.82 9.24 2.92
C PHE A 98 6.09 7.87 2.29
N TYR A 99 7.26 7.75 1.67
CA TYR A 99 7.63 6.53 0.94
C TYR A 99 8.32 5.46 1.78
N SER A 100 8.92 5.84 2.90
CA SER A 100 9.70 4.96 3.78
C SER A 100 8.84 3.97 4.60
N GLY A 101 9.53 3.09 5.34
CA GLY A 101 8.92 2.14 6.26
C GLY A 101 8.31 2.75 7.53
N GLY A 102 8.54 4.03 7.76
CA GLY A 102 8.08 4.75 8.93
C GLY A 102 8.69 6.13 8.94
N GLN A 103 8.05 7.03 9.67
CA GLN A 103 8.57 8.34 10.00
C GLN A 103 8.29 8.61 11.47
N ASP A 104 9.13 9.46 12.07
CA ASP A 104 8.84 10.00 13.39
C ASP A 104 7.62 10.93 13.30
N TYR A 105 6.79 10.97 14.34
CA TYR A 105 5.54 11.75 14.36
C TYR A 105 5.70 13.19 14.87
N PHE A 106 6.88 13.57 15.36
CA PHE A 106 7.09 14.85 16.04
C PHE A 106 8.20 15.69 15.41
N THR A 107 9.15 15.04 14.75
CA THR A 107 10.34 15.62 14.14
C THR A 107 10.36 15.29 12.66
N HIS A 108 9.46 15.94 11.91
CA HIS A 108 9.49 15.92 10.46
C HIS A 108 10.09 17.25 10.01
N GLY A 109 11.34 17.21 9.53
CA GLY A 109 11.92 18.28 8.71
C GLY A 109 11.53 18.10 7.25
#